data_AF-A0A3S0RXW2-F1
#
_entry.id   AF-A0A3S0RXW2-F1
#
_cell.length_a   1.000
_cell.length_b   1.000
_cell.length_c   1.000
_cell.angle_alpha   90.00
_cell.angle_beta   90.00
_cell.angle_gamma   90.00
#
_symmetry.space_group_name_H-M   'P 1'
#
loop_
_entity.id
_entity.type
_entity.pdbx_description
1 polymer ?
#
loop_
_entity_poly.entity_id
_entity_poly.type
_entity_poly.pdbx_seq_one_letter_code
_entity_poly.pdbx_strand_id
1 'polypeptide(L)'
;MAEKIGRYAVDLIKRLTRHQDILPDLIAKPRGANNNKDGRAFELAYSAYLILLEIAAILRRGIENPAPLQALLRLSYNDRPICLVDDSHLVGLVEETYAQLKRGGLKWREIEHDFSRQIDLDAAHGLRIKYRLVLGKPRDIEKIQESLEKRGLGVVVAKAYDFPPEYIKRVAINPDLHSALETITGTAYPEWMAAVYGVVINEVEQSRTQMGFVTLVRRLHEDRPHLFHPLEEQHSYDFLLGLMAQVAPDVHAEICGPTLKLSEEESRDVYTIPWGNDVLVESFASSLRDYEEGDADDYLNLADVQEMLRLNHWERAIPRVRCRAYIDMGAEA
;
A
#
# COMPACT_ATOMS: atom_id res chain seq x y z
N MET A 1 -33.48 -3.11 -10.03
CA MET A 1 -32.11 -2.77 -9.58
C MET A 1 -31.95 -1.26 -9.70
N ALA A 2 -31.48 -0.57 -8.67
CA ALA A 2 -31.17 0.87 -8.80
C ALA A 2 -29.94 1.04 -9.71
N GLU A 3 -30.01 1.93 -10.69
CA GLU A 3 -28.90 2.26 -11.57
C GLU A 3 -27.77 2.90 -10.75
N LYS A 4 -26.52 2.49 -11.00
CA LYS A 4 -25.34 2.96 -10.27
C LYS A 4 -24.26 3.48 -11.22
N ILE A 5 -23.54 4.51 -10.79
CA ILE A 5 -22.31 4.99 -11.42
C ILE A 5 -21.20 4.90 -10.36
N GLY A 6 -20.28 3.96 -10.55
CA GLY A 6 -19.35 3.56 -9.50
C GLY A 6 -20.11 3.04 -8.27
N ARG A 7 -19.86 3.64 -7.10
CA ARG A 7 -20.54 3.29 -5.85
C ARG A 7 -21.83 4.07 -5.58
N TYR A 8 -22.12 5.11 -6.38
CA TYR A 8 -23.21 6.04 -6.12
C TYR A 8 -24.50 5.59 -6.82
N ALA A 9 -25.63 5.71 -6.13
CA ALA A 9 -26.96 5.47 -6.67
C ALA A 9 -27.44 6.69 -7.46
N VAL A 10 -27.79 6.47 -8.73
CA VAL A 10 -28.22 7.55 -9.64
C VAL A 10 -29.44 8.30 -9.08
N ASP A 11 -30.37 7.59 -8.45
CA ASP A 11 -31.57 8.19 -7.86
C ASP A 11 -31.26 9.12 -6.67
N LEU A 12 -30.21 8.84 -5.91
CA LEU A 12 -29.77 9.72 -4.83
C LEU A 12 -29.04 10.95 -5.39
N ILE A 13 -28.23 10.79 -6.43
CA ILE A 13 -27.60 11.91 -7.13
C ILE A 13 -28.66 12.87 -7.68
N LYS A 14 -29.70 12.34 -8.34
CA LYS A 14 -30.80 13.15 -8.92
C LYS A 14 -31.56 13.97 -7.89
N ARG A 15 -31.52 13.60 -6.60
CA ARG A 15 -32.16 14.33 -5.50
C ARG A 15 -31.31 15.50 -4.98
N LEU A 16 -30.03 15.60 -5.34
CA LEU A 16 -29.15 16.70 -4.96
C LEU A 16 -29.45 17.94 -5.81
N THR A 17 -30.40 18.75 -5.36
CA THR A 17 -30.86 19.96 -6.08
C THR A 17 -29.81 21.07 -6.14
N ARG A 18 -28.86 21.09 -5.20
CA ARG A 18 -27.79 22.10 -5.08
C ARG A 18 -26.71 21.97 -6.17
N HIS A 19 -26.56 20.77 -6.73
CA HIS A 19 -25.45 20.42 -7.64
C HIS A 19 -25.96 19.55 -8.80
N GLN A 20 -26.72 20.18 -9.70
CA GLN A 20 -27.36 19.51 -10.85
C GLN A 20 -26.36 18.94 -11.87
N ASP A 21 -25.12 19.41 -11.82
CA ASP A 21 -23.98 19.05 -12.66
C ASP A 21 -23.27 17.75 -12.21
N ILE A 22 -23.51 17.24 -10.99
CA ILE A 22 -22.86 16.00 -10.51
C ILE A 22 -23.09 14.82 -11.44
N LEU A 23 -24.34 14.56 -11.82
CA LEU A 23 -24.65 13.41 -12.66
C LEU A 23 -24.08 13.56 -14.08
N PRO A 24 -24.28 14.70 -14.79
CA PRO A 24 -23.61 14.96 -16.06
C PRO A 24 -22.09 14.79 -16.00
N ASP A 25 -21.43 15.32 -14.97
CA ASP A 25 -19.97 15.27 -14.84
C ASP A 25 -19.46 13.85 -14.59
N LEU A 26 -20.14 13.08 -13.73
CA LEU A 26 -19.79 11.66 -13.50
C LEU A 26 -19.94 10.80 -14.75
N ILE A 27 -20.92 11.11 -15.60
CA ILE A 27 -21.12 10.43 -16.90
C ILE A 27 -20.07 10.89 -17.91
N ALA A 28 -19.78 12.19 -17.95
CA ALA A 28 -18.88 12.81 -18.91
C ALA A 28 -17.39 12.61 -18.58
N LYS A 29 -17.05 12.25 -17.33
CA LYS A 29 -15.67 12.10 -16.86
C LYS A 29 -14.89 11.18 -17.82
N PRO A 30 -13.92 11.73 -18.59
CA PRO A 30 -13.20 10.94 -19.58
C PRO A 30 -12.41 9.83 -18.90
N ARG A 31 -12.23 8.73 -19.62
CA ARG A 31 -11.36 7.62 -19.21
C ARG A 31 -9.91 8.14 -19.22
N GLY A 32 -9.36 8.48 -18.06
CA GLY A 32 -7.99 8.94 -17.89
C GLY A 32 -7.79 10.40 -18.29
N ALA A 33 -7.38 11.24 -17.34
CA ALA A 33 -7.09 12.65 -17.58
C ALA A 33 -5.77 12.81 -18.37
N ASN A 34 -5.81 12.67 -19.69
CA ASN A 34 -4.64 12.79 -20.58
C ASN A 34 -4.11 14.24 -20.76
N ASN A 35 -4.78 15.25 -20.19
CA ASN A 35 -4.51 16.65 -20.52
C ASN A 35 -3.55 17.38 -19.56
N ASN A 36 -3.13 16.76 -18.44
CA ASN A 36 -2.16 17.34 -17.51
C ASN A 36 -1.13 16.29 -17.05
N LYS A 37 -0.07 16.08 -17.85
CA LYS A 37 0.97 15.07 -17.57
C LYS A 37 1.60 15.21 -16.18
N ASP A 38 1.82 16.45 -15.74
CA ASP A 38 2.44 16.73 -14.44
C ASP A 38 1.49 16.48 -13.25
N GLY A 39 0.19 16.75 -13.43
CA GLY A 39 -0.84 16.38 -12.44
C GLY A 39 -0.97 14.87 -12.33
N ARG A 40 -0.97 14.18 -13.48
CA ARG A 40 -1.07 12.71 -13.55
C ARG A 40 0.09 12.00 -12.86
N ALA A 41 1.34 12.42 -13.08
CA ALA A 41 2.49 11.79 -12.41
C ALA A 41 2.41 11.93 -10.87
N PHE A 42 1.97 13.10 -10.38
CA PHE A 42 1.76 13.32 -8.95
C PHE A 42 0.61 12.49 -8.39
N GLU A 43 -0.49 12.37 -9.14
CA GLU A 43 -1.61 11.49 -8.82
C GLU A 43 -1.18 10.03 -8.70
N LEU A 44 -0.47 9.51 -9.70
CA LEU A 44 0.03 8.13 -9.69
C LEU A 44 0.96 7.89 -8.50
N ALA A 45 1.90 8.81 -8.23
CA ALA A 45 2.83 8.67 -7.12
C ALA A 45 2.12 8.68 -5.76
N TYR A 46 1.15 9.58 -5.55
CA TYR A 46 0.39 9.67 -4.31
C TYR A 46 -0.55 8.48 -4.12
N SER A 47 -1.24 8.05 -5.18
CA SER A 47 -2.10 6.87 -5.14
C SER A 47 -1.31 5.61 -4.85
N ALA A 48 -0.16 5.41 -5.50
CA ALA A 48 0.73 4.28 -5.20
C ALA A 48 1.23 4.32 -3.76
N TYR A 49 1.62 5.49 -3.24
CA TYR A 49 1.98 5.67 -1.84
C TYR A 49 0.88 5.22 -0.88
N LEU A 50 -0.36 5.71 -1.08
CA LEU A 50 -1.50 5.34 -0.24
C LEU A 50 -1.81 3.84 -0.30
N ILE A 51 -1.78 3.24 -1.49
CA ILE A 51 -2.02 1.80 -1.68
C ILE A 51 -0.96 0.97 -0.96
N LEU A 52 0.33 1.32 -1.10
CA LEU A 52 1.42 0.60 -0.45
C LEU A 52 1.33 0.68 1.08
N LEU A 53 1.01 1.86 1.63
CA LEU A 53 0.78 1.98 3.07
C LEU A 53 -0.35 1.05 3.55
N GLU A 54 -1.44 0.96 2.79
CA GLU A 54 -2.57 0.13 3.14
C GLU A 54 -2.24 -1.37 3.01
N ILE A 55 -1.54 -1.79 1.93
CA ILE A 55 -1.09 -3.17 1.79
C ILE A 55 -0.18 -3.57 2.96
N ALA A 56 0.77 -2.71 3.33
CA ALA A 56 1.63 -2.96 4.50
C ALA A 56 0.83 -3.04 5.80
N ALA A 57 -0.18 -2.17 5.99
CA ALA A 57 -1.07 -2.22 7.16
C ALA A 57 -1.89 -3.52 7.22
N ILE A 58 -2.37 -4.02 6.07
CA ILE A 58 -3.05 -5.33 5.97
C ILE A 58 -2.10 -6.46 6.36
N LEU A 59 -0.88 -6.49 5.81
CA LEU A 59 0.11 -7.54 6.09
C LEU A 59 0.49 -7.57 7.59
N ARG A 60 0.74 -6.40 8.20
CA ARG A 60 1.03 -6.31 9.65
C ARG A 60 -0.15 -6.76 10.51
N ARG A 61 -1.38 -6.37 10.14
CA ARG A 61 -2.57 -6.82 10.86
C ARG A 61 -2.85 -8.31 10.68
N GLY A 62 -2.50 -8.89 9.53
CA GLY A 62 -2.51 -10.35 9.37
C GLY A 62 -1.77 -11.02 10.53
N ILE A 63 -0.58 -10.51 10.88
CA ILE A 63 0.25 -11.05 11.96
C ILE A 63 -0.36 -10.80 13.35
N GLU A 64 -0.83 -9.58 13.63
CA GLU A 64 -1.24 -9.20 15.00
C GLU A 64 -2.71 -9.48 15.35
N ASN A 65 -3.62 -9.32 14.37
CA ASN A 65 -5.08 -9.47 14.53
C ASN A 65 -5.76 -9.50 13.14
N PRO A 66 -5.91 -10.68 12.52
CA PRO A 66 -6.33 -10.79 11.13
C PRO A 66 -7.73 -10.19 10.93
N ALA A 67 -7.84 -9.25 9.99
CA ALA A 67 -9.12 -8.65 9.66
C ALA A 67 -10.04 -9.70 9.01
N PRO A 68 -11.36 -9.68 9.30
CA PRO A 68 -12.29 -10.60 8.66
C PRO A 68 -12.26 -10.40 7.13
N LEU A 69 -12.40 -11.49 6.37
CA LEU A 69 -12.35 -11.46 4.90
C LEU A 69 -13.29 -10.39 4.31
N GLN A 70 -14.47 -10.18 4.89
CA GLN A 70 -15.40 -9.15 4.44
C GLN A 70 -14.85 -7.72 4.57
N ALA A 71 -13.99 -7.45 5.55
CA ALA A 71 -13.31 -6.16 5.67
C ALA A 71 -12.24 -6.01 4.58
N LEU A 72 -11.45 -7.06 4.33
CA LEU A 72 -10.43 -7.09 3.28
C LEU A 72 -11.02 -6.92 1.88
N LEU A 73 -12.15 -7.56 1.60
CA LEU A 73 -12.85 -7.47 0.30
C LEU A 73 -13.45 -6.08 0.01
N ARG A 74 -13.62 -5.24 1.03
CA ARG A 74 -14.10 -3.86 0.86
C ARG A 74 -12.97 -2.89 0.49
N LEU A 75 -11.73 -3.27 0.76
CA LEU A 75 -10.56 -2.42 0.50
C LEU A 75 -10.40 -2.20 -0.98
N SER A 76 -10.31 -0.95 -1.38
CA SER A 76 -10.24 -0.61 -2.80
C SER A 76 -9.68 0.77 -3.07
N TYR A 77 -9.13 0.92 -4.26
CA TYR A 77 -8.80 2.21 -4.85
C TYR A 77 -9.79 2.53 -5.96
N ASN A 78 -10.21 3.79 -6.05
CA ASN A 78 -11.11 4.26 -7.09
C ASN A 78 -10.56 5.56 -7.72
N ASP A 79 -10.34 5.51 -9.03
CA ASP A 79 -9.85 6.61 -9.87
C ASP A 79 -10.97 7.59 -10.29
N ARG A 80 -12.23 7.35 -9.89
CA ARG A 80 -13.40 8.14 -10.31
C ARG A 80 -14.24 8.75 -9.18
N PRO A 81 -13.68 9.60 -8.30
CA PRO A 81 -14.51 10.56 -7.56
C PRO A 81 -14.99 11.71 -8.47
N ILE A 82 -15.88 12.60 -7.99
CA ILE A 82 -16.71 13.51 -8.81
C ILE A 82 -15.90 14.53 -9.63
N CYS A 83 -14.65 14.86 -9.28
CA CYS A 83 -13.99 16.03 -9.87
C CYS A 83 -13.23 15.70 -11.16
N LEU A 84 -13.09 16.73 -12.01
CA LEU A 84 -12.63 16.60 -13.40
C LEU A 84 -11.11 16.35 -13.54
N VAL A 85 -10.29 16.69 -12.55
CA VAL A 85 -8.82 16.53 -12.59
C VAL A 85 -8.22 16.37 -11.18
N ASP A 86 -7.33 15.38 -11.01
CA ASP A 86 -6.43 15.13 -9.87
C ASP A 86 -7.10 14.70 -8.53
N ASP A 87 -7.69 13.50 -8.47
CA ASP A 87 -8.24 12.96 -7.22
C ASP A 87 -7.83 11.51 -6.97
N SER A 88 -7.71 11.15 -5.70
CA SER A 88 -7.55 9.76 -5.26
C SER A 88 -8.60 9.41 -4.23
N HIS A 89 -9.30 8.30 -4.45
CA HIS A 89 -10.27 7.77 -3.48
C HIS A 89 -9.82 6.38 -3.01
N LEU A 90 -9.60 6.27 -1.71
CA LEU A 90 -9.07 5.08 -1.06
C LEU A 90 -10.07 4.58 -0.02
N VAL A 91 -10.44 3.31 -0.10
CA VAL A 91 -11.17 2.59 0.94
C VAL A 91 -10.15 1.75 1.71
N GLY A 92 -9.68 2.28 2.83
CA GLY A 92 -8.72 1.62 3.72
C GLY A 92 -9.40 0.82 4.84
N LEU A 93 -8.60 0.14 5.65
CA LEU A 93 -9.02 -0.72 6.76
C LEU A 93 -9.74 0.04 7.86
N VAL A 94 -9.26 1.25 8.16
CA VAL A 94 -9.76 2.08 9.26
C VAL A 94 -10.66 3.20 8.75
N GLU A 95 -10.34 3.73 7.59
CA GLU A 95 -10.96 4.95 7.07
C GLU A 95 -11.08 4.91 5.56
N GLU A 96 -12.09 5.61 5.06
CA GLU A 96 -12.23 5.90 3.65
C GLU A 96 -11.80 7.36 3.43
N THR A 97 -10.92 7.57 2.46
CA THR A 97 -10.31 8.87 2.18
C THR A 97 -10.63 9.31 0.76
N TYR A 98 -11.02 10.57 0.62
CA TYR A 98 -10.96 11.30 -0.63
C TYR A 98 -9.89 12.37 -0.54
N ALA A 99 -8.97 12.39 -1.49
CA ALA A 99 -7.92 13.40 -1.58
C ALA A 99 -7.96 14.08 -2.94
N GLN A 100 -8.12 15.41 -2.91
CA GLN A 100 -7.92 16.26 -4.07
C GLN A 100 -6.45 16.69 -4.11
N LEU A 101 -5.78 16.44 -5.23
CA LEU A 101 -4.35 16.64 -5.41
C LEU A 101 -4.12 17.92 -6.19
N LYS A 102 -3.21 18.79 -5.73
CA LYS A 102 -2.89 20.05 -6.43
C LYS A 102 -1.39 20.24 -6.56
N ARG A 103 -0.93 20.26 -7.82
CA ARG A 103 0.44 20.63 -8.20
C ARG A 103 0.41 22.02 -8.86
N GLY A 104 0.93 23.04 -8.17
CA GLY A 104 0.97 24.42 -8.68
C GLY A 104 -0.09 25.35 -8.08
N GLY A 105 -0.56 26.35 -8.85
CA GLY A 105 -1.44 27.42 -8.35
C GLY A 105 -2.77 26.90 -7.79
N LEU A 106 -3.25 27.48 -6.69
CA LEU A 106 -4.54 27.10 -6.09
C LEU A 106 -5.67 27.94 -6.68
N LYS A 107 -6.49 27.29 -7.49
CA LYS A 107 -7.75 27.88 -7.96
C LYS A 107 -8.84 27.60 -6.94
N TRP A 108 -8.90 28.43 -5.90
CA TRP A 108 -9.78 28.23 -4.75
C TRP A 108 -11.25 28.02 -5.08
N ARG A 109 -11.78 28.70 -6.11
CA ARG A 109 -13.17 28.51 -6.55
C ARG A 109 -13.45 27.08 -7.04
N GLU A 110 -12.50 26.49 -7.77
CA GLU A 110 -12.61 25.11 -8.25
C GLU A 110 -12.52 24.14 -7.07
N ILE A 111 -11.52 24.33 -6.19
CA ILE A 111 -11.34 23.52 -4.97
C ILE A 111 -12.60 23.53 -4.08
N GLU A 112 -13.17 24.71 -3.84
CA GLU A 112 -14.36 24.88 -3.01
C GLU A 112 -15.60 24.21 -3.61
N HIS A 113 -15.78 24.38 -4.92
CA HIS A 113 -16.86 23.76 -5.66
C HIS A 113 -16.77 22.22 -5.64
N ASP A 114 -15.57 21.70 -5.91
CA ASP A 114 -15.27 20.26 -5.94
C ASP A 114 -15.52 19.59 -4.59
N PHE A 115 -14.93 20.13 -3.50
CA PHE A 115 -15.14 19.57 -2.16
C PHE A 115 -16.60 19.68 -1.72
N SER A 116 -17.27 20.81 -1.95
CA SER A 116 -18.68 20.97 -1.57
C SER A 116 -19.54 19.90 -2.25
N ARG A 117 -19.34 19.67 -3.55
CA ARG A 117 -20.08 18.66 -4.31
C ARG A 117 -19.82 17.24 -3.81
N GLN A 118 -18.56 16.91 -3.57
CA GLN A 118 -18.16 15.57 -3.10
C GLN A 118 -18.69 15.30 -1.68
N ILE A 119 -18.60 16.27 -0.77
CA ILE A 119 -19.15 16.19 0.58
C ILE A 119 -20.68 16.00 0.54
N ASP A 120 -21.39 16.80 -0.23
CA ASP A 120 -22.86 16.69 -0.35
C ASP A 120 -23.27 15.34 -0.97
N LEU A 121 -22.52 14.84 -1.97
CA LEU A 121 -22.78 13.53 -2.56
C LEU A 121 -22.58 12.39 -1.56
N ASP A 122 -21.44 12.39 -0.87
CA ASP A 122 -21.08 11.35 0.10
C ASP A 122 -22.06 11.35 1.28
N ALA A 123 -22.44 12.53 1.77
CA ALA A 123 -23.43 12.68 2.83
C ALA A 123 -24.80 12.11 2.42
N ALA A 124 -25.25 12.39 1.18
CA ALA A 124 -26.51 11.84 0.66
C ALA A 124 -26.51 10.31 0.53
N HIS A 125 -25.32 9.70 0.39
CA HIS A 125 -25.15 8.24 0.36
C HIS A 125 -24.83 7.64 1.73
N GLY A 126 -24.80 8.45 2.80
CA GLY A 126 -24.46 8.00 4.15
C GLY A 126 -23.02 7.54 4.30
N LEU A 127 -22.12 8.03 3.45
CA LEU A 127 -20.72 7.64 3.43
C LEU A 127 -19.92 8.46 4.45
N ARG A 128 -18.93 7.83 5.08
CA ARG A 128 -18.06 8.46 6.07
C ARG A 128 -16.65 8.60 5.50
N ILE A 129 -16.39 9.74 4.88
CA ILE A 129 -15.15 10.01 4.16
C ILE A 129 -14.32 11.04 4.90
N LYS A 130 -13.00 10.83 4.95
CA LYS A 130 -12.03 11.86 5.33
C LYS A 130 -11.55 12.60 4.08
N TYR A 131 -11.67 13.92 4.10
CA TYR A 131 -11.33 14.78 2.97
C TYR A 131 -9.93 15.37 3.16
N ARG A 132 -9.12 15.32 2.10
CA ARG A 132 -7.74 15.83 2.12
C ARG A 132 -7.49 16.74 0.92
N LEU A 133 -6.87 17.90 1.17
CA LEU A 133 -6.26 18.70 0.11
C LEU A 133 -4.76 18.47 0.15
N VAL A 134 -4.22 17.81 -0.88
CA VAL A 134 -2.84 17.36 -0.90
C VAL A 134 -2.02 18.18 -1.89
N LEU A 135 -0.96 18.80 -1.40
CA LEU A 135 -0.09 19.69 -2.16
C LEU A 135 1.22 18.98 -2.51
N GLY A 136 1.60 19.04 -3.78
CA GLY A 136 2.84 18.41 -4.29
C GLY A 136 4.13 19.18 -4.04
N LYS A 137 4.13 20.14 -3.12
CA LYS A 137 5.30 20.89 -2.67
C LYS A 137 5.08 21.34 -1.22
N PRO A 138 6.14 21.43 -0.39
CA PRO A 138 6.04 22.03 0.93
C PRO A 138 5.60 23.49 0.79
N ARG A 139 4.34 23.74 1.12
CA ARG A 139 3.75 25.06 1.27
C ARG A 139 3.42 25.27 2.73
N ASP A 140 3.08 26.49 3.09
CA ASP A 140 2.57 26.85 4.40
C ASP A 140 1.20 26.18 4.63
N ILE A 141 1.22 24.93 5.12
CA ILE A 141 0.03 24.08 5.33
C ILE A 141 -0.92 24.73 6.31
N GLU A 142 -0.41 25.45 7.31
CA GLU A 142 -1.23 26.20 8.28
C GLU A 142 -2.07 27.27 7.57
N LYS A 143 -1.46 28.09 6.70
CA LYS A 143 -2.23 29.07 5.91
C LYS A 143 -3.25 28.44 4.97
N ILE A 144 -2.93 27.27 4.40
CA ILE A 144 -3.87 26.53 3.56
C ILE A 144 -5.03 26.00 4.39
N GLN A 145 -4.76 25.47 5.58
CA GLN A 145 -5.78 25.00 6.51
C GLN A 145 -6.71 26.15 6.96
N GLU A 146 -6.16 27.29 7.36
CA GLU A 146 -6.96 28.49 7.67
C GLU A 146 -7.83 28.93 6.48
N SER A 147 -7.31 28.81 5.26
CA SER A 147 -8.03 29.17 4.05
C SER A 147 -9.19 28.21 3.75
N LEU A 148 -9.04 26.92 4.06
CA LEU A 148 -10.12 25.94 3.99
C LEU A 148 -11.21 26.26 5.03
N GLU A 149 -10.83 26.55 6.27
CA GLU A 149 -11.76 26.88 7.35
C GLU A 149 -12.59 28.14 7.05
N LYS A 150 -11.94 29.22 6.60
CA LYS A 150 -12.63 30.46 6.18
C LYS A 150 -13.64 30.26 5.05
N ARG A 151 -13.53 29.16 4.31
CA ARG A 151 -14.41 28.78 3.20
C ARG A 151 -15.48 27.76 3.58
N GLY A 152 -15.59 27.42 4.87
CA GLY A 152 -16.54 26.41 5.33
C GLY A 152 -16.11 24.96 5.04
N LEU A 153 -14.84 24.75 4.69
CA LEU A 153 -14.26 23.42 4.42
C LEU A 153 -13.43 22.92 5.61
N GLY A 154 -13.84 23.24 6.85
CA GLY A 154 -13.10 22.83 8.06
C GLY A 154 -12.98 21.32 8.28
N VAL A 155 -13.78 20.52 7.56
CA VAL A 155 -13.67 19.04 7.55
C VAL A 155 -12.56 18.52 6.62
N VAL A 156 -12.00 19.38 5.77
CA VAL A 156 -10.91 19.05 4.85
C VAL A 156 -9.57 19.33 5.53
N VAL A 157 -8.68 18.34 5.49
CA VAL A 157 -7.32 18.47 6.07
C VAL A 157 -6.30 18.77 4.97
N ALA A 158 -5.56 19.86 5.13
CA ALA A 158 -4.44 20.18 4.25
C ALA A 158 -3.21 19.32 4.56
N LYS A 159 -2.56 18.77 3.53
CA LYS A 159 -1.30 18.03 3.65
C LYS A 159 -0.33 18.41 2.54
N ALA A 160 0.96 18.35 2.83
CA ALA A 160 2.01 18.41 1.82
C ALA A 160 2.66 17.03 1.71
N TYR A 161 2.82 16.56 0.48
CA TYR A 161 3.65 15.39 0.18
C TYR A 161 4.55 15.75 -0.98
N ASP A 162 5.86 15.59 -0.78
CA ASP A 162 6.82 15.77 -1.84
C ASP A 162 7.07 14.42 -2.53
N PHE A 163 6.76 14.36 -3.82
CA PHE A 163 7.05 13.21 -4.67
C PHE A 163 7.96 13.68 -5.80
N PRO A 164 9.28 13.77 -5.56
CA PRO A 164 10.23 14.05 -6.62
C PRO A 164 10.15 12.96 -7.70
N PRO A 165 10.49 13.26 -8.96
CA PRO A 165 10.48 12.28 -10.04
C PRO A 165 11.34 11.06 -9.72
N GLU A 166 12.50 11.26 -9.09
CA GLU A 166 13.42 10.17 -8.80
C GLU A 166 12.93 9.30 -7.63
N TYR A 167 12.65 8.02 -7.91
CA TYR A 167 12.17 7.03 -6.93
C TYR A 167 13.03 6.97 -5.65
N ILE A 168 14.36 6.94 -5.77
CA ILE A 168 15.24 6.83 -4.59
C ILE A 168 15.08 8.04 -3.66
N LYS A 169 15.01 9.26 -4.23
CA LYS A 169 14.77 10.47 -3.45
C LYS A 169 13.39 10.44 -2.81
N ARG A 170 12.39 9.95 -3.55
CA ARG A 170 11.01 9.82 -3.08
C ARG A 170 10.90 8.92 -1.86
N VAL A 171 11.56 7.77 -1.86
CA VAL A 171 11.61 6.85 -0.72
C VAL A 171 12.37 7.47 0.44
N ALA A 172 13.52 8.11 0.18
CA ALA A 172 14.35 8.71 1.22
C ALA A 172 13.63 9.81 2.03
N ILE A 173 12.79 10.63 1.37
CA ILE A 173 12.06 11.72 2.05
C ILE A 173 10.70 11.29 2.64
N ASN A 174 10.23 10.08 2.33
CA ASN A 174 8.97 9.53 2.83
C ASN A 174 9.25 8.24 3.63
N PRO A 175 9.63 8.33 4.93
CA PRO A 175 10.03 7.17 5.72
C PRO A 175 8.92 6.12 5.88
N ASP A 176 7.65 6.56 5.90
CA ASP A 176 6.50 5.64 5.92
C ASP A 176 6.43 4.77 4.65
N LEU A 177 6.77 5.35 3.49
CA LEU A 177 6.82 4.62 2.23
C LEU A 177 7.93 3.56 2.27
N HIS A 178 9.11 3.92 2.77
CA HIS A 178 10.21 2.98 2.94
C HIS A 178 9.79 1.81 3.84
N SER A 179 9.22 2.11 5.01
CA SER A 179 8.78 1.09 5.96
C SER A 179 7.69 0.18 5.38
N ALA A 180 6.75 0.74 4.62
CA ALA A 180 5.72 -0.05 3.95
C ALA A 180 6.31 -0.95 2.86
N LEU A 181 7.21 -0.43 2.03
CA LEU A 181 7.90 -1.22 1.01
C LEU A 181 8.71 -2.36 1.64
N GLU A 182 9.43 -2.10 2.72
CA GLU A 182 10.18 -3.12 3.48
C GLU A 182 9.25 -4.19 4.05
N THR A 183 8.07 -3.81 4.54
CA THR A 183 7.07 -4.76 5.05
C THR A 183 6.54 -5.66 3.93
N ILE A 184 6.32 -5.08 2.75
CA ILE A 184 5.76 -5.78 1.60
C ILE A 184 6.79 -6.76 1.01
N THR A 185 8.03 -6.31 0.85
CA THR A 185 9.10 -7.11 0.25
C THR A 185 9.81 -8.02 1.25
N GLY A 186 9.69 -7.73 2.54
CA GLY A 186 10.48 -8.31 3.63
C GLY A 186 11.97 -8.10 3.50
N THR A 187 12.39 -7.05 2.79
CA THR A 187 13.80 -6.69 2.64
C THR A 187 14.00 -5.20 2.43
N ALA A 188 15.16 -4.70 2.87
CA ALA A 188 15.66 -3.35 2.62
C ALA A 188 16.29 -3.17 1.22
N TYR A 189 16.33 -4.21 0.36
CA TYR A 189 16.96 -4.11 -0.96
C TYR A 189 16.22 -3.15 -1.91
N PRO A 190 16.87 -2.07 -2.39
CA PRO A 190 16.21 -1.04 -3.20
C PRO A 190 15.57 -1.57 -4.49
N GLU A 191 16.14 -2.59 -5.12
CA GLU A 191 15.65 -3.16 -6.38
C GLU A 191 14.30 -3.85 -6.21
N TRP A 192 14.09 -4.54 -5.09
CA TRP A 192 12.83 -5.22 -4.78
C TRP A 192 11.74 -4.22 -4.44
N MET A 193 12.09 -3.21 -3.64
CA MET A 193 11.19 -2.10 -3.33
C MET A 193 10.78 -1.34 -4.60
N ALA A 194 11.73 -1.04 -5.50
CA ALA A 194 11.47 -0.36 -6.76
C ALA A 194 10.56 -1.19 -7.68
N ALA A 195 10.77 -2.51 -7.70
CA ALA A 195 9.91 -3.43 -8.43
C ALA A 195 8.46 -3.39 -7.91
N VAL A 196 8.26 -3.58 -6.59
CA VAL A 196 6.94 -3.48 -5.94
C VAL A 196 6.26 -2.16 -6.25
N TYR A 197 6.99 -1.05 -6.07
CA TYR A 197 6.49 0.29 -6.33
C TYR A 197 6.04 0.47 -7.79
N GLY A 198 6.87 0.02 -8.74
CA GLY A 198 6.57 0.11 -10.17
C GLY A 198 5.34 -0.71 -10.57
N VAL A 199 5.13 -1.90 -9.99
CA VAL A 199 3.93 -2.68 -10.30
C VAL A 199 2.66 -2.00 -9.77
N VAL A 200 2.69 -1.44 -8.56
CA VAL A 200 1.53 -0.70 -8.03
C VAL A 200 1.23 0.54 -8.89
N ILE A 201 2.25 1.28 -9.33
CA ILE A 201 2.04 2.40 -10.28
C ILE A 201 1.36 1.91 -11.56
N ASN A 202 1.86 0.84 -12.17
CA ASN A 202 1.31 0.31 -13.42
C ASN A 202 -0.16 -0.13 -13.23
N GLU A 203 -0.49 -0.77 -12.12
CA GLU A 203 -1.85 -1.20 -11.82
C GLU A 203 -2.78 0.02 -11.63
N VAL A 204 -2.35 1.05 -10.90
CA VAL A 204 -3.11 2.30 -10.76
C VAL A 204 -3.30 2.98 -12.11
N GLU A 205 -2.26 3.03 -12.94
CA GLU A 205 -2.32 3.66 -14.25
C GLU A 205 -3.27 2.92 -15.19
N GLN A 206 -3.27 1.59 -15.15
CA GLN A 206 -4.14 0.74 -15.96
C GLN A 206 -5.55 0.63 -15.38
N SER A 207 -5.75 0.96 -14.10
CA SER A 207 -7.05 0.91 -13.46
C SER A 207 -8.04 1.83 -14.19
N ARG A 208 -9.23 1.30 -14.46
CA ARG A 208 -10.29 2.03 -15.18
C ARG A 208 -11.56 2.17 -14.36
N THR A 209 -11.59 1.54 -13.18
CA THR A 209 -12.71 1.37 -12.26
C THR A 209 -12.17 1.14 -10.85
N GLN A 210 -13.08 0.98 -9.89
CA GLN A 210 -12.73 0.48 -8.56
C GLN A 210 -11.91 -0.82 -8.66
N MET A 211 -10.77 -0.84 -7.98
CA MET A 211 -9.86 -1.97 -7.89
C MET A 211 -9.81 -2.44 -6.43
N GLY A 212 -10.13 -3.71 -6.19
CA GLY A 212 -10.05 -4.31 -4.86
C GLY A 212 -8.62 -4.67 -4.47
N PHE A 213 -8.23 -4.43 -3.22
CA PHE A 213 -6.84 -4.62 -2.78
C PHE A 213 -6.44 -6.08 -2.70
N VAL A 214 -7.37 -6.96 -2.31
CA VAL A 214 -7.14 -8.42 -2.35
C VAL A 214 -6.86 -8.88 -3.78
N THR A 215 -7.62 -8.40 -4.76
CA THR A 215 -7.40 -8.72 -6.18
C THR A 215 -6.06 -8.17 -6.67
N LEU A 216 -5.70 -6.96 -6.25
CA LEU A 216 -4.42 -6.35 -6.55
C LEU A 216 -3.28 -7.21 -5.99
N VAL A 217 -3.27 -7.52 -4.69
CA VAL A 217 -2.26 -8.38 -4.06
C VAL A 217 -2.16 -9.75 -4.75
N ARG A 218 -3.29 -10.37 -5.11
CA ARG A 218 -3.30 -11.64 -5.84
C ARG A 218 -2.67 -11.56 -7.22
N ARG A 219 -3.03 -10.56 -8.03
CA ARG A 219 -2.42 -10.35 -9.36
C ARG A 219 -0.94 -10.04 -9.26
N LEU A 220 -0.57 -9.20 -8.29
CA LEU A 220 0.82 -8.87 -7.99
C LEU A 220 1.64 -10.13 -7.63
N HIS A 221 1.06 -11.05 -6.87
CA HIS A 221 1.66 -12.33 -6.55
C HIS A 221 1.75 -13.26 -7.78
N GLU A 222 0.71 -13.35 -8.61
CA GLU A 222 0.72 -14.16 -9.84
C GLU A 222 1.80 -13.69 -10.83
N ASP A 223 1.96 -12.39 -11.02
CA ASP A 223 2.96 -11.81 -11.93
C ASP A 223 4.38 -11.79 -11.34
N ARG A 224 4.49 -11.75 -10.01
CA ARG A 224 5.74 -11.63 -9.25
C ARG A 224 5.68 -12.50 -7.97
N PRO A 225 5.72 -13.84 -8.09
CA PRO A 225 5.49 -14.74 -6.94
C PRO A 225 6.52 -14.58 -5.81
N HIS A 226 7.65 -13.94 -6.08
CA HIS A 226 8.71 -13.66 -5.12
C HIS A 226 8.65 -12.26 -4.47
N LEU A 227 7.67 -11.42 -4.80
CA LEU A 227 7.56 -10.05 -4.23
C LEU A 227 6.41 -9.89 -3.25
N PHE A 228 5.43 -10.77 -3.31
CA PHE A 228 4.23 -10.72 -2.49
C PHE A 228 3.91 -12.13 -2.03
N HIS A 229 3.18 -12.22 -0.93
CA HIS A 229 2.73 -13.50 -0.41
C HIS A 229 1.23 -13.46 -0.07
N PRO A 230 0.45 -14.50 -0.38
CA PRO A 230 -0.96 -14.56 0.00
C PRO A 230 -1.14 -14.48 1.52
N LEU A 231 -2.02 -13.58 1.97
CA LEU A 231 -2.36 -13.45 3.40
C LEU A 231 -2.79 -14.78 4.03
N GLU A 232 -3.47 -15.62 3.25
CA GLU A 232 -3.97 -16.93 3.71
C GLU A 232 -2.85 -17.92 4.01
N GLU A 233 -1.75 -17.88 3.26
CA GLU A 233 -0.62 -18.78 3.45
C GLU A 233 0.33 -18.26 4.53
N GLN A 234 0.36 -16.94 4.82
CA GLN A 234 1.34 -16.34 5.76
C GLN A 234 1.19 -16.92 7.16
N HIS A 235 -0.06 -17.06 7.63
CA HIS A 235 -0.41 -17.65 8.93
C HIS A 235 0.08 -19.08 9.10
N SER A 236 0.21 -19.83 8.00
CA SER A 236 0.67 -21.21 8.03
C SER A 236 2.12 -21.33 8.52
N TYR A 237 2.86 -20.22 8.66
CA TYR A 237 4.28 -20.21 9.04
C TYR A 237 4.51 -19.51 10.40
N ASP A 238 3.46 -19.05 11.08
CA ASP A 238 3.55 -18.45 12.41
C ASP A 238 4.15 -19.44 13.44
N PHE A 239 3.98 -20.74 13.21
CA PHE A 239 4.58 -21.78 14.04
C PHE A 239 6.13 -21.76 13.99
N LEU A 240 6.73 -21.40 12.84
CA LEU A 240 8.20 -21.27 12.73
C LEU A 240 8.71 -20.09 13.57
N LEU A 241 7.98 -18.97 13.54
CA LEU A 241 8.29 -17.80 14.36
C LEU A 241 8.20 -18.15 15.86
N GLY A 242 7.19 -18.93 16.24
CA GLY A 242 7.05 -19.45 17.60
C GLY A 242 8.23 -20.34 18.04
N LEU A 243 8.60 -21.31 17.21
CA LEU A 243 9.74 -22.20 17.49
C LEU A 243 11.04 -21.40 17.62
N MET A 244 11.33 -20.48 16.70
CA MET A 244 12.52 -19.63 16.79
C MET A 244 12.53 -18.77 18.05
N ALA A 245 11.41 -18.20 18.47
CA ALA A 245 11.35 -17.42 19.69
C ALA A 245 11.65 -18.25 20.95
N GLN A 246 11.41 -19.56 20.92
CA GLN A 246 11.74 -20.48 22.02
C GLN A 246 13.23 -20.83 22.06
N VAL A 247 13.84 -21.09 20.90
CA VAL A 247 15.24 -21.55 20.83
C VAL A 247 16.26 -20.44 20.61
N ALA A 248 15.83 -19.27 20.12
CA ALA A 248 16.66 -18.12 19.74
C ALA A 248 15.99 -16.79 20.18
N PRO A 249 15.73 -16.56 21.49
CA PRO A 249 14.94 -15.42 21.96
C PRO A 249 15.55 -14.04 21.65
N ASP A 250 16.87 -13.97 21.47
CA ASP A 250 17.58 -12.73 21.12
C ASP A 250 17.56 -12.44 19.60
N VAL A 251 17.16 -13.42 18.79
CA VAL A 251 16.99 -13.26 17.35
C VAL A 251 15.55 -12.83 17.05
N HIS A 252 15.39 -11.57 16.66
CA HIS A 252 14.12 -11.09 16.15
C HIS A 252 13.87 -11.65 14.75
N ALA A 253 12.82 -12.46 14.63
CA ALA A 253 12.37 -13.04 13.38
C ALA A 253 10.99 -12.54 12.97
N GLU A 254 10.84 -12.20 11.70
CA GLU A 254 9.60 -11.67 11.13
C GLU A 254 9.39 -12.25 9.72
N ILE A 255 8.18 -12.73 9.43
CA ILE A 255 7.79 -13.05 8.05
C ILE A 255 7.18 -11.79 7.44
N CYS A 256 7.82 -11.25 6.41
CA CYS A 256 7.25 -10.13 5.66
C CYS A 256 7.16 -10.46 4.17
N GLY A 257 5.92 -10.56 3.68
CA GLY A 257 5.69 -11.02 2.33
C GLY A 257 6.32 -12.42 2.10
N PRO A 258 7.15 -12.61 1.07
CA PRO A 258 7.70 -13.92 0.72
C PRO A 258 9.00 -14.28 1.44
N THR A 259 9.49 -13.45 2.36
CA THR A 259 10.78 -13.65 3.02
C THR A 259 10.67 -13.79 4.53
N LEU A 260 11.64 -14.49 5.11
CA LEU A 260 11.93 -14.53 6.53
C LEU A 260 13.07 -13.54 6.81
N LYS A 261 12.76 -12.49 7.57
CA LYS A 261 13.71 -11.51 8.07
C LYS A 261 14.22 -11.95 9.44
N LEU A 262 15.52 -11.90 9.62
CA LEU A 262 16.20 -12.18 10.87
C LEU A 262 17.07 -10.99 11.27
N SER A 263 17.03 -10.62 12.54
CA SER A 263 17.87 -9.56 13.07
C SER A 263 18.27 -9.81 14.51
N GLU A 264 19.52 -9.51 14.83
CA GLU A 264 20.12 -9.57 16.16
C GLU A 264 21.10 -8.39 16.25
N GLU A 265 20.91 -7.51 17.23
CA GLU A 265 21.65 -6.24 17.37
C GLU A 265 21.67 -5.40 16.06
N GLU A 266 22.85 -5.17 15.47
CA GLU A 266 23.04 -4.45 14.20
C GLU A 266 22.99 -5.37 12.97
N SER A 267 23.04 -6.69 13.16
CA SER A 267 23.06 -7.67 12.09
C SER A 267 21.66 -7.94 11.56
N ARG A 268 21.50 -7.95 10.23
CA ARG A 268 20.23 -8.18 9.56
C ARG A 268 20.44 -9.07 8.34
N ASP A 269 19.63 -10.12 8.24
CA ASP A 269 19.64 -11.03 7.11
C ASP A 269 18.23 -11.41 6.67
N VAL A 270 18.10 -11.81 5.41
CA VAL A 270 16.81 -12.12 4.80
C VAL A 270 16.93 -13.40 3.97
N TYR A 271 15.97 -14.30 4.14
CA TYR A 271 15.88 -15.58 3.43
C TYR A 271 14.55 -15.69 2.68
N THR A 272 14.58 -16.27 1.48
CA THR A 272 13.36 -16.58 0.73
C THR A 272 12.70 -17.80 1.36
N ILE A 273 11.43 -17.69 1.74
CA ILE A 273 10.69 -18.85 2.24
C ILE A 273 10.41 -19.79 1.04
N PRO A 274 10.69 -21.09 1.15
CA PRO A 274 10.48 -22.05 0.06
C PRO A 274 9.00 -22.46 -0.04
N TRP A 275 8.14 -21.49 -0.39
CA TRP A 275 6.69 -21.66 -0.46
C TRP A 275 6.27 -22.84 -1.34
N GLY A 276 5.29 -23.62 -0.86
CA GLY A 276 4.78 -24.81 -1.54
C GLY A 276 5.76 -26.00 -1.54
N ASN A 277 6.92 -25.88 -0.90
CA ASN A 277 7.84 -26.97 -0.65
C ASN A 277 7.86 -27.31 0.84
N ASP A 278 6.77 -27.95 1.29
CA ASP A 278 6.55 -28.33 2.68
C ASP A 278 7.73 -29.13 3.25
N VAL A 279 8.44 -29.90 2.43
CA VAL A 279 9.62 -30.67 2.84
C VAL A 279 10.74 -29.76 3.36
N LEU A 280 11.06 -28.66 2.67
CA LEU A 280 12.13 -27.75 3.12
C LEU A 280 11.72 -26.96 4.36
N VAL A 281 10.43 -26.65 4.47
CA VAL A 281 9.85 -25.96 5.62
C VAL A 281 9.85 -26.87 6.85
N GLU A 282 9.36 -28.10 6.71
CA GLU A 282 9.34 -29.13 7.75
C GLU A 282 10.74 -29.55 8.17
N SER A 283 11.71 -29.61 7.25
CA SER A 283 13.10 -29.93 7.57
C SER A 283 13.72 -28.88 8.50
N PHE A 284 13.50 -27.60 8.21
CA PHE A 284 13.95 -26.51 9.09
C PHE A 284 13.20 -26.53 10.43
N ALA A 285 11.88 -26.70 10.41
CA ALA A 285 11.08 -26.81 11.63
C ALA A 285 11.53 -27.96 12.54
N SER A 286 11.86 -29.11 11.95
CA SER A 286 12.34 -30.28 12.67
C SER A 286 13.71 -30.00 13.29
N SER A 287 14.60 -29.31 12.57
CA SER A 287 15.90 -28.90 13.12
C SER A 287 15.76 -28.00 14.36
N LEU A 288 14.77 -27.08 14.36
CA LEU A 288 14.48 -26.23 15.52
C LEU A 288 13.90 -27.04 16.68
N ARG A 289 12.99 -27.98 16.42
CA ARG A 289 12.40 -28.85 17.45
C ARG A 289 13.42 -29.80 18.07
N ASP A 290 14.28 -30.41 17.26
CA ASP A 290 15.34 -31.29 17.73
C ASP A 290 16.31 -30.55 18.67
N TYR A 291 16.50 -29.24 18.46
CA TYR A 291 17.25 -28.39 19.37
C TYR A 291 16.46 -28.07 20.65
N GLU A 292 15.18 -27.71 20.53
CA GLU A 292 14.30 -27.43 21.68
C GLU A 292 14.16 -28.66 22.61
N GLU A 293 14.06 -29.86 22.04
CA GLU A 293 13.95 -31.13 22.77
C GLU A 293 15.31 -31.67 23.24
N GLY A 294 16.41 -31.09 22.79
CA GLY A 294 17.77 -31.46 23.19
C GLY A 294 18.16 -30.88 24.56
N ASP A 295 19.10 -31.54 25.26
CA ASP A 295 19.70 -31.05 26.51
C ASP A 295 20.69 -29.87 26.27
N ALA A 296 20.39 -28.97 25.33
CA ALA A 296 21.23 -27.80 25.07
C ALA A 296 21.03 -26.75 26.18
N ASP A 297 22.11 -26.39 26.88
CA ASP A 297 22.08 -25.39 27.96
C ASP A 297 22.06 -23.94 27.44
N ASP A 298 22.37 -23.73 26.16
CA ASP A 298 22.51 -22.42 25.52
C ASP A 298 21.37 -22.16 24.54
N TYR A 299 21.07 -20.88 24.27
CA TYR A 299 20.18 -20.46 23.19
C TYR A 299 20.94 -20.29 21.88
N LEU A 300 20.26 -20.46 20.74
CA LEU A 300 20.81 -20.15 19.42
C LEU A 300 20.96 -18.64 19.23
N ASN A 301 22.08 -18.22 18.64
CA ASN A 301 22.26 -16.86 18.12
C ASN A 301 21.93 -16.79 16.63
N LEU A 302 22.02 -15.60 16.03
CA LEU A 302 21.71 -15.41 14.61
C LEU A 302 22.55 -16.30 13.68
N ALA A 303 23.85 -16.48 13.98
CA ALA A 303 24.73 -17.28 13.13
C ALA A 303 24.33 -18.77 13.12
N ASP A 304 23.86 -19.30 14.26
CA ASP A 304 23.40 -20.69 14.35
C ASP A 304 22.12 -20.88 13.54
N VAL A 305 21.16 -19.95 13.64
CA VAL A 305 19.91 -19.98 12.85
C VAL A 305 20.22 -19.89 11.35
N GLN A 306 21.17 -19.06 10.95
CA GLN A 306 21.61 -18.93 9.57
C GLN A 306 22.23 -20.23 9.03
N GLU A 307 23.04 -20.91 9.84
CA GLU A 307 23.64 -22.19 9.46
C GLU A 307 22.56 -23.28 9.33
N MET A 308 21.59 -23.33 10.24
CA MET A 308 20.44 -24.24 10.14
C MET A 308 19.64 -23.99 8.85
N LEU A 309 19.34 -22.74 8.52
CA LEU A 309 18.65 -22.37 7.28
C LEU A 309 19.45 -22.84 6.06
N ARG A 310 20.77 -22.62 6.05
CA ARG A 310 21.67 -23.06 4.98
C ARG A 310 21.67 -24.58 4.81
N LEU A 311 21.73 -25.34 5.91
CA LEU A 311 21.70 -26.80 5.91
C LEU A 311 20.35 -27.35 5.42
N ASN A 312 19.27 -26.63 5.70
CA ASN A 312 17.92 -26.94 5.23
C ASN A 312 17.61 -26.35 3.84
N HIS A 313 18.64 -25.92 3.10
CA HIS A 313 18.54 -25.41 1.73
C HIS A 313 17.68 -24.15 1.54
N TRP A 314 17.51 -23.34 2.59
CA TRP A 314 16.88 -22.03 2.45
C TRP A 314 17.84 -21.07 1.74
N GLU A 315 17.32 -20.34 0.75
CA GLU A 315 18.13 -19.41 -0.03
C GLU A 315 18.13 -18.02 0.62
N ARG A 316 19.31 -17.41 0.82
CA ARG A 316 19.37 -15.98 1.15
C ARG A 316 18.68 -15.17 0.05
N ALA A 317 17.82 -14.23 0.44
CA ALA A 317 17.06 -13.36 -0.45
C ALA A 317 17.96 -12.27 -1.04
N ILE A 318 18.99 -12.66 -1.78
CA ILE A 318 19.88 -11.74 -2.50
C ILE A 318 19.29 -11.51 -3.89
N PRO A 319 19.24 -10.28 -4.41
CA PRO A 319 18.81 -10.04 -5.79
C PRO A 319 19.66 -10.86 -6.78
N ARG A 320 19.13 -11.97 -7.30
CA ARG A 320 19.77 -12.70 -8.40
C ARG A 320 19.69 -11.81 -9.64
N VAL A 321 20.82 -11.60 -10.31
CA VAL A 321 21.00 -10.67 -11.43
C VAL A 321 19.91 -10.85 -12.50
N ARG A 322 18.86 -10.01 -12.45
CA ARG A 322 18.02 -9.52 -13.57
C ARG A 322 16.88 -8.58 -13.11
N CYS A 323 17.11 -7.71 -12.11
CA CYS A 323 16.21 -6.56 -11.87
C CYS A 323 16.47 -5.37 -12.83
N ARG A 324 17.52 -5.45 -13.67
CA ARG A 324 17.97 -4.36 -14.56
C ARG A 324 16.88 -3.80 -15.48
N ALA A 325 15.97 -4.63 -16.00
CA ALA A 325 14.94 -4.14 -16.93
C ALA A 325 13.94 -3.16 -16.28
N TYR A 326 13.81 -3.15 -14.94
CA TYR A 326 12.80 -2.33 -14.25
C TYR A 326 13.37 -1.10 -13.53
N ILE A 327 14.69 -1.04 -13.31
CA ILE A 327 15.35 0.22 -12.91
C ILE A 327 15.16 1.25 -14.03
N ASP A 328 15.18 0.81 -15.29
CA ASP A 328 14.94 1.66 -16.45
C ASP A 328 13.45 2.06 -16.58
N MET A 329 12.50 1.18 -16.23
CA MET A 329 11.06 1.52 -16.21
C MET A 329 10.66 2.48 -15.08
N GLY A 330 11.36 2.44 -13.93
CA GLY A 330 11.16 3.40 -12.84
C GLY A 330 11.89 4.72 -13.03
N ALA A 331 12.83 4.79 -13.98
CA ALA A 331 13.58 6.00 -14.33
C ALA A 331 12.92 6.84 -15.42
N GLU A 332 11.98 6.28 -16.20
CA GLU A 332 11.31 6.96 -17.32
C GLU A 332 9.83 7.33 -17.09
N ALA A 333 9.32 7.23 -15.85
CA ALA A 333 7.96 7.66 -15.49
C ALA A 333 7.93 9.06 -14.84
#